data_AF-A0A5M3MQD2-F1
#
_entry.id   AF-A0A5M3MQD2-F1
#
_cell.length_a   1.000
_cell.length_b   1.000
_cell.length_c   1.000
_cell.angle_alpha   90.00
_cell.angle_beta   90.00
_cell.angle_gamma   90.00
#
_symmetry.space_group_name_H-M   'P 1'
#
loop_
_entity.id
_entity.type
_entity.pdbx_description
1 polymer ?
#
loop_
_entity_poly.entity_id
_entity_poly.type
_entity_poly.pdbx_seq_one_letter_code
_entity_poly.pdbx_strand_id
1 'polypeptide(L)'
;MAPHPLVGKAAPSFAIPDSDGNTYEFKPGQGKPIALFFYPESGSYGCTREACQFRDALAEKEIYKRSNVQVVGVSPDSVKKQKEFVEKQKLTVRLVAFSDPSDWV
;
A
#
# COMPACT_ATOMS: atom_id res chain seq x y z
N MET A 1 19.29 -17.28 8.83
CA MET A 1 19.36 -15.88 8.38
C MET A 1 19.06 -14.99 9.56
N ALA A 2 19.89 -13.97 9.83
CA ALA A 2 19.58 -12.98 10.86
C ALA A 2 18.40 -12.11 10.40
N PRO A 3 17.53 -11.62 11.31
CA PRO A 3 16.43 -10.74 10.95
C PRO A 3 16.97 -9.42 10.37
N HIS A 4 16.18 -8.81 9.47
CA HIS A 4 16.50 -7.49 8.94
C HIS A 4 16.62 -6.47 10.08
N PRO A 5 17.59 -5.53 10.06
CA PRO A 5 17.86 -4.60 11.17
C PRO A 5 16.68 -3.69 11.57
N LEU A 6 15.68 -3.56 10.68
CA LEU A 6 14.46 -2.79 10.95
C LEU A 6 13.40 -3.57 11.73
N VAL A 7 13.53 -4.89 11.88
CA VAL A 7 12.57 -5.70 12.63
C VAL A 7 12.55 -5.25 14.10
N GLY A 8 11.37 -4.95 14.61
CA GLY A 8 11.16 -4.45 15.98
C GLY A 8 11.44 -2.95 16.17
N LYS A 9 11.86 -2.23 15.12
CA LYS A 9 11.94 -0.76 15.15
C LYS A 9 10.57 -0.17 14.80
N ALA A 10 10.27 1.01 15.36
CA ALA A 10 9.09 1.76 14.95
C ALA A 10 9.20 2.12 13.47
N ALA A 11 8.12 1.93 12.71
CA ALA A 11 8.05 2.45 11.35
C ALA A 11 8.04 4.00 11.38
N PRO A 12 8.59 4.66 10.36
CA PRO A 12 8.47 6.11 10.22
C PRO A 12 7.04 6.50 9.84
N SER A 13 6.64 7.73 10.18
CA SER A 13 5.45 8.36 9.60
C SER A 13 5.79 9.03 8.27
N PHE A 14 4.84 9.15 7.37
CA PHE A 14 4.99 9.90 6.11
C PHE A 14 3.65 10.47 5.65
N ALA A 15 3.68 11.44 4.75
CA ALA A 15 2.49 12.04 4.15
C ALA A 15 2.69 12.19 2.64
N ILE A 16 2.00 11.37 1.85
CA ILE A 16 2.18 11.31 0.39
C ILE A 16 0.82 11.23 -0.31
N PRO A 17 0.72 11.63 -1.59
CA PRO A 17 -0.54 11.57 -2.30
C PRO A 17 -1.02 10.13 -2.54
N ASP A 18 -2.32 9.90 -2.38
CA ASP A 18 -2.99 8.68 -2.80
C ASP A 18 -3.39 8.72 -4.29
N SER A 19 -4.00 7.64 -4.77
CA SER A 19 -4.49 7.52 -6.15
C SER A 19 -5.53 8.58 -6.56
N ASP A 20 -6.19 9.24 -5.62
CA ASP A 20 -7.13 10.33 -5.90
C ASP A 20 -6.48 11.72 -5.79
N GLY A 21 -5.19 11.78 -5.44
CA GLY A 21 -4.44 13.01 -5.22
C GLY A 21 -4.67 13.62 -3.83
N ASN A 22 -5.34 12.91 -2.93
CA ASN A 22 -5.50 13.35 -1.55
C ASN A 22 -4.23 13.01 -0.75
N THR A 23 -3.86 13.85 0.20
CA THR A 23 -2.76 13.52 1.12
C THR A 23 -3.14 12.35 2.01
N TYR A 24 -2.41 11.26 1.89
CA TYR A 24 -2.48 10.12 2.78
C TYR A 24 -1.39 10.22 3.85
N GLU A 25 -1.80 10.42 5.10
CA GLU A 25 -0.90 10.38 6.25
C GLU A 25 -0.80 8.96 6.81
N PHE A 26 0.41 8.39 6.79
CA PHE A 26 0.73 7.16 7.49
C PHE A 26 1.28 7.45 8.88
N LYS A 27 0.58 6.96 9.90
CA LYS A 27 0.99 7.03 11.31
C LYS A 27 1.00 5.61 11.88
N PRO A 28 2.17 5.02 12.17
CA PRO A 28 2.23 3.67 12.70
C PRO A 28 1.70 3.60 14.13
N GLY A 29 1.22 2.42 14.54
CA GLY A 29 0.80 2.17 15.93
C GLY A 29 -0.62 2.61 16.29
N GLN A 30 -1.49 2.89 15.31
CA GLN A 30 -2.89 3.32 15.55
C GLN A 30 -3.87 2.18 15.87
N GLY A 31 -3.42 1.10 16.51
CA GLY A 31 -4.28 0.01 16.99
C GLY A 31 -4.84 -0.92 15.89
N LYS A 32 -4.45 -0.73 14.63
CA LYS A 32 -4.75 -1.65 13.53
C LYS A 32 -3.46 -2.13 12.86
N PRO A 33 -3.34 -3.41 12.49
CA PRO A 33 -2.22 -3.87 11.70
C PRO A 33 -2.25 -3.21 10.31
N ILE A 34 -1.07 -2.86 9.78
CA ILE A 34 -0.92 -2.29 8.46
C ILE A 34 0.09 -3.14 7.67
N ALA A 35 -0.31 -3.57 6.48
CA ALA A 35 0.56 -4.21 5.51
C ALA A 35 0.90 -3.21 4.40
N LEU A 36 2.16 -2.81 4.32
CA LEU A 36 2.70 -2.04 3.21
C LEU A 36 3.32 -3.02 2.20
N PHE A 37 2.89 -2.98 0.95
CA PHE A 37 3.53 -3.74 -0.13
C PHE A 37 4.09 -2.78 -1.17
N PHE A 38 5.37 -2.95 -1.49
CA PHE A 38 6.09 -2.10 -2.42
C PHE A 38 6.19 -2.82 -3.76
N TYR A 39 5.81 -2.14 -4.84
CA TYR A 39 5.82 -2.73 -6.16
C TYR A 39 6.38 -1.74 -7.20
N PRO A 40 7.10 -2.23 -8.23
CA PRO A 40 7.83 -1.36 -9.15
C PRO A 40 6.93 -0.60 -10.12
N GLU A 41 5.84 -1.23 -10.60
CA GLU A 41 5.04 -0.65 -11.66
C GLU A 41 3.58 -1.15 -11.68
N SER A 42 2.65 -0.20 -11.65
CA SER A 42 1.20 -0.41 -11.75
C SER A 42 0.81 -0.95 -13.12
N GLY A 43 -0.02 -2.00 -13.16
CA GLY A 43 -0.50 -2.62 -14.39
C GLY A 43 0.43 -3.67 -15.00
N SER A 44 1.63 -3.86 -14.45
CA SER A 44 2.49 -4.99 -14.84
C SER A 44 1.88 -6.33 -14.38
N TYR A 45 2.21 -7.43 -15.06
CA TYR A 45 1.57 -8.74 -14.79
C TYR A 45 1.72 -9.20 -13.33
N GLY A 46 2.93 -9.09 -12.78
CA GLY A 46 3.20 -9.47 -11.39
C GLY A 46 2.46 -8.60 -10.38
N CYS A 47 2.61 -7.28 -10.52
CA CYS A 47 2.01 -6.31 -9.58
C CYS A 47 0.48 -6.31 -9.65
N THR A 48 -0.09 -6.53 -10.84
CA THR A 48 -1.55 -6.71 -11.00
C THR A 48 -2.05 -7.92 -10.24
N ARG A 49 -1.34 -9.06 -10.36
CA ARG A 49 -1.73 -10.27 -9.63
C ARG A 49 -1.63 -10.08 -8.13
N GLU A 50 -0.55 -9.47 -7.64
CA GLU A 50 -0.34 -9.20 -6.21
C GLU A 50 -1.43 -8.27 -5.64
N ALA A 51 -1.70 -7.13 -6.28
CA ALA A 51 -2.72 -6.18 -5.84
C ALA A 51 -4.13 -6.79 -5.85
N CYS A 52 -4.48 -7.54 -6.89
CA CYS A 52 -5.75 -8.25 -6.97
C CYS A 52 -5.87 -9.32 -5.88
N GLN A 53 -4.80 -10.08 -5.58
CA GLN A 53 -4.82 -11.05 -4.49
C GLN A 53 -5.04 -10.40 -3.13
N PHE A 54 -4.49 -9.22 -2.88
CA PHE A 54 -4.80 -8.46 -1.65
C PHE A 54 -6.26 -8.03 -1.60
N ARG A 55 -6.81 -7.46 -2.68
CA ARG A 55 -8.23 -7.10 -2.79
C ARG A 55 -9.13 -8.30 -2.47
N ASP A 56 -8.89 -9.42 -3.13
CA ASP A 56 -9.70 -10.63 -3.01
C ASP A 56 -9.56 -11.23 -1.60
N ALA A 57 -8.33 -11.28 -1.08
CA ALA A 57 -8.10 -11.78 0.27
C ALA A 57 -8.78 -10.93 1.36
N LEU A 58 -8.79 -9.60 1.23
CA LEU A 58 -9.51 -8.72 2.16
C LEU A 58 -11.03 -8.96 2.12
N ALA A 59 -11.57 -9.27 0.94
CA ALA A 59 -13.00 -9.55 0.75
C ALA A 59 -13.40 -10.95 1.22
N GLU A 60 -12.55 -11.95 1.04
CA GLU A 60 -12.92 -13.36 1.19
C GLU A 60 -12.39 -14.00 2.49
N LYS A 61 -11.20 -13.61 2.96
CA LYS A 61 -10.53 -14.32 4.06
C LYS A 61 -10.89 -13.71 5.41
N GLU A 62 -11.51 -14.54 6.25
CA GLU A 62 -11.97 -14.18 7.60
C GLU A 62 -10.86 -13.61 8.50
N ILE A 63 -9.62 -14.10 8.36
CA ILE A 63 -8.50 -13.61 9.17
C ILE A 63 -8.24 -12.11 8.95
N TYR A 64 -8.39 -11.62 7.72
CA TYR A 64 -8.16 -10.22 7.40
C TYR A 64 -9.34 -9.34 7.76
N LYS A 65 -10.57 -9.87 7.65
CA LYS A 65 -11.77 -9.19 8.16
C LYS A 65 -11.72 -8.99 9.67
N ARG A 66 -11.34 -10.04 10.42
CA ARG A 66 -11.25 -10.00 11.89
C ARG A 66 -10.12 -9.12 12.40
N SER A 67 -8.97 -9.10 11.72
CA SER A 67 -7.83 -8.27 12.12
C SER A 67 -8.02 -6.79 11.77
N ASN A 68 -8.97 -6.47 10.88
CA ASN A 68 -9.18 -5.12 10.35
C ASN A 68 -7.87 -4.52 9.81
N VAL A 69 -7.07 -5.37 9.13
CA VAL A 69 -5.79 -4.97 8.56
C VAL A 69 -6.00 -3.97 7.44
N GLN A 70 -5.20 -2.92 7.44
CA GLN A 70 -5.12 -2.00 6.32
C GLN A 70 -4.02 -2.47 5.36
N VAL A 71 -4.33 -2.57 4.08
CA VAL A 71 -3.33 -2.86 3.03
C VAL A 71 -3.11 -1.59 2.21
N VAL A 72 -1.85 -1.21 2.04
CA VAL A 72 -1.45 -0.04 1.24
C VAL A 72 -0.37 -0.45 0.25
N GLY A 73 -0.61 -0.19 -1.03
CA GLY A 73 0.35 -0.40 -2.10
C GLY A 73 1.16 0.86 -2.36
N VAL A 74 2.47 0.71 -2.51
CA VAL A 74 3.43 1.82 -2.65
C VAL A 74 4.23 1.62 -3.94
N SER A 75 4.20 2.59 -4.85
CA SER A 75 4.99 2.55 -6.10
C SER A 75 5.46 3.94 -6.53
N PRO A 76 6.49 4.00 -7.40
CA PRO A 76 6.97 5.26 -7.95
C PRO A 76 6.07 5.84 -9.06
N ASP A 77 4.92 5.21 -9.32
CA ASP A 77 4.01 5.67 -10.36
C ASP A 77 3.31 6.97 -9.97
N SER A 78 2.99 7.79 -10.96
CA SER A 78 2.19 9.00 -10.73
C SER A 78 0.79 8.69 -10.18
N VAL A 79 0.22 9.64 -9.45
CA VAL A 79 -1.18 9.60 -8.97
C VAL A 79 -2.14 9.19 -10.08
N LYS A 80 -2.00 9.77 -11.28
CA LYS A 80 -2.83 9.45 -12.44
C LYS A 80 -2.74 7.96 -12.82
N LYS A 81 -1.53 7.41 -12.90
CA LYS A 81 -1.32 6.01 -13.28
C LYS A 81 -1.85 5.06 -12.20
N GLN A 82 -1.70 5.42 -10.93
CA GLN A 82 -2.30 4.65 -9.84
C GLN A 82 -3.83 4.71 -9.88
N LYS A 83 -4.43 5.88 -10.15
CA LYS A 83 -5.88 6.02 -10.31
C LYS A 83 -6.42 5.09 -11.37
N GLU A 84 -5.81 5.12 -12.56
CA GLU A 84 -6.20 4.24 -13.66
C GLU A 84 -6.08 2.76 -13.27
N PHE A 85 -5.06 2.39 -12.49
CA PHE A 85 -4.87 1.02 -12.02
C PHE A 85 -5.94 0.59 -11.03
N VAL A 86 -6.29 1.46 -10.05
CA VAL A 86 -7.40 1.25 -9.11
C VAL A 86 -8.71 1.03 -9.87
N GLU A 87 -9.00 1.89 -10.84
CA GLU A 87 -10.24 1.83 -11.63
C GLU A 87 -10.30 0.56 -12.51
N LYS A 88 -9.23 0.30 -13.28
CA LYS A 88 -9.14 -0.85 -14.20
C LYS A 88 -9.24 -2.18 -13.46
N GLN A 89 -8.61 -2.28 -12.29
CA GLN A 89 -8.59 -3.51 -11.50
C GLN A 89 -9.61 -3.50 -10.34
N LYS A 90 -10.47 -2.48 -10.23
CA LYS A 90 -11.47 -2.35 -9.16
C LYS A 90 -10.86 -2.58 -7.77
N LEU A 91 -9.69 -2.03 -7.53
CA LEU A 91 -8.96 -2.24 -6.28
C LEU A 91 -9.69 -1.51 -5.15
N THR A 92 -9.82 -2.19 -4.02
CA THR A 92 -10.34 -1.62 -2.76
C THR A 92 -9.23 -1.29 -1.78
N VAL A 93 -7.99 -1.72 -2.09
CA VAL A 93 -6.79 -1.34 -1.36
C VAL A 93 -6.39 0.09 -1.72
N ARG A 94 -5.83 0.82 -0.75
CA ARG A 94 -5.30 2.16 -1.01
C ARG A 94 -3.95 2.04 -1.72
N LEU A 95 -3.75 2.83 -2.77
CA LEU A 95 -2.45 2.98 -3.42
C LEU A 95 -1.93 4.40 -3.20
N VAL A 96 -0.63 4.51 -2.99
CA VAL A 96 0.06 5.78 -2.75
C VAL A 96 1.26 5.94 -3.66
N ALA A 97 1.41 7.15 -4.20
CA ALA A 97 2.45 7.52 -5.14
C ALA A 97 3.61 8.17 -4.40
N PHE A 98 4.83 7.65 -4.60
CA PHE A 98 6.05 8.31 -4.15
C PHE A 98 6.87 8.72 -5.37
N SER A 99 7.26 9.98 -5.50
CA SER A 99 8.05 10.44 -6.64
C SER A 99 9.50 10.70 -6.27
N ASP A 100 9.75 11.05 -5.01
CA ASP A 100 11.05 11.47 -4.52
C ASP A 100 11.31 10.89 -3.12
N PRO A 101 12.57 10.56 -2.77
CA PRO A 101 12.94 10.20 -1.41
C PRO A 101 12.57 11.27 -0.36
N SER A 102 12.48 12.55 -0.73
CA SER A 102 12.03 13.64 0.14
C SER A 102 10.54 13.60 0.47
N ASP A 103 9.73 12.83 -0.27
CA ASP A 103 8.33 12.58 0.06
C ASP A 103 8.17 11.75 1.36
N TRP A 104 9.27 11.20 1.89
CA TRP A 104 9.31 10.39 3.12
C TRP A 104 9.77 11.16 4.37
N VAL A 105 9.98 12.48 4.27
CA VAL A 105 10.52 13.33 5.35
C VAL A 105 9.43 14.11 6.07
#